data_AF-G8UIP2-F1
#
_entry.id   AF-G8UIP2-F1
#
_cell.length_a   1.000
_cell.length_b   1.000
_cell.length_c   1.000
_cell.angle_alpha   90.00
_cell.angle_beta   90.00
_cell.angle_gamma   90.00
#
_symmetry.space_group_name_H-M   'P 1'
#
loop_
_entity.id
_entity.type
_entity.pdbx_description
1 polymer ?
#
loop_
_entity_poly.entity_id
_entity_poly.type
_entity_poly.pdbx_seq_one_letter_code
_entity_poly.pdbx_strand_id
1 'polypeptide(L)'
;MKRIQSILLAIAMLLAAPAFFTSCQEDAPEINYTMNVSVINDFTKVMEAINNGFLKNEEAIRKLTEAIDKMNADQQTKLQAIIDVLNSVNATLETRFAAIEAVIKAQTLSLEAKLGLIEAAIKALPDYGDKLAAIEAAIKAMPNYSDKFDAVVAALNAMKAQIESLGTGQADIVTAINNTTAAINSLIAAVNSGNADTAAALAQIIQKLEELKEKIGNGGGGVIPPTPQPTMEYVDLGLSVKWATCNLGATKPSDYGHYYAWSETMVKGDYSWDTYKWGKGNNITKYNDSDGKTVLDPEDDVATAKLGSPWRMPTKDEINELIGGCTWKWTKKNGVRGHEVKGTNGKTIFLPAAGTRKGFELLYTGESGFYWSASRASNEINKAFYFDNGYSNIIDDNLIHARITDRYRGYMVRPVRP
;
A
#
# COMPACT_ATOMS: atom_id res chain seq x y z
N MET A 1 18.14 -21.11 58.39
CA MET A 1 17.88 -21.91 59.60
C MET A 1 17.24 -23.21 59.16
N LYS A 2 17.70 -24.42 59.45
CA LYS A 2 18.91 -24.94 60.09
C LYS A 2 19.14 -26.30 59.41
N ARG A 3 20.34 -26.48 58.86
CA ARG A 3 20.99 -27.77 58.61
C ARG A 3 21.51 -28.27 59.98
N ILE A 4 21.45 -29.58 60.23
CA ILE A 4 22.10 -30.23 61.39
C ILE A 4 22.95 -31.36 60.79
N GLN A 5 24.26 -31.15 60.61
CA GLN A 5 25.40 -31.60 61.45
C GLN A 5 25.71 -33.11 61.29
N SER A 6 26.78 -33.51 60.59
CA SER A 6 28.19 -33.72 61.05
C SER A 6 28.44 -35.22 61.36
N ILE A 7 29.03 -36.04 60.48
CA ILE A 7 30.47 -36.36 60.29
C ILE A 7 31.28 -36.58 61.59
N LEU A 8 31.83 -37.80 61.76
CA LEU A 8 33.20 -38.20 62.18
C LEU A 8 33.17 -39.59 62.88
N LEU A 9 33.73 -40.66 62.29
CA LEU A 9 35.13 -41.14 62.36
C LEU A 9 35.24 -42.35 63.33
N ALA A 10 35.16 -43.60 62.87
CA ALA A 10 36.25 -44.52 62.45
C ALA A 10 36.88 -45.39 63.59
N ILE A 11 37.08 -46.66 63.26
CA ILE A 11 38.08 -47.64 63.77
C ILE A 11 37.73 -48.42 65.06
N ALA A 12 37.49 -49.73 64.88
CA ALA A 12 38.10 -50.88 65.59
C ALA A 12 37.19 -52.12 65.39
N MET A 13 37.49 -53.02 64.45
CA MET A 13 38.36 -54.21 64.60
C MET A 13 37.57 -55.51 64.87
N LEU A 14 38.08 -56.59 64.23
CA LEU A 14 37.91 -58.03 64.49
C LEU A 14 36.62 -58.70 63.97
N LEU A 15 36.64 -59.38 62.82
CA LEU A 15 37.25 -60.70 62.49
C LEU A 15 36.45 -61.89 63.04
N ALA A 16 35.89 -62.71 62.14
CA ALA A 16 36.28 -64.13 61.93
C ALA A 16 35.18 -64.94 61.20
N ALA A 17 35.48 -65.37 59.98
CA ALA A 17 35.13 -66.70 59.46
C ALA A 17 36.42 -67.56 59.56
N PRO A 18 36.46 -68.92 59.52
CA PRO A 18 35.56 -69.79 58.73
C PRO A 18 35.29 -71.24 59.24
N ALA A 19 34.54 -71.98 58.39
CA ALA A 19 34.58 -73.43 58.08
C ALA A 19 33.89 -74.45 59.01
N PHE A 20 33.02 -75.31 58.44
CA PHE A 20 33.27 -76.75 58.18
C PHE A 20 32.19 -77.35 57.24
N PHE A 21 32.62 -78.21 56.32
CA PHE A 21 31.82 -79.04 55.40
C PHE A 21 31.35 -80.35 56.08
N THR A 22 30.19 -80.89 55.70
CA THR A 22 29.95 -82.29 55.21
C THR A 22 28.42 -82.54 55.14
N SER A 23 27.83 -82.57 53.94
CA SER A 23 27.41 -83.75 53.16
C SER A 23 26.27 -84.61 53.75
N CYS A 24 25.03 -84.37 53.31
CA CYS A 24 24.08 -85.43 52.99
C CYS A 24 23.47 -85.12 51.61
N GLN A 25 23.51 -86.12 50.74
CA GLN A 25 23.00 -86.14 49.39
C GLN A 25 21.58 -86.72 49.44
N GLU A 26 20.60 -86.01 48.89
CA GLU A 26 19.21 -86.48 48.80
C GLU A 26 18.72 -86.27 47.35
N ASP A 27 18.28 -87.37 46.74
CA ASP A 27 17.88 -87.47 45.33
C ASP A 27 16.62 -86.63 45.03
N ALA A 28 16.74 -85.72 44.06
CA ALA A 28 15.62 -84.90 43.59
C ALA A 28 14.87 -85.59 42.42
N PRO A 29 13.53 -85.59 42.39
CA PRO A 29 12.76 -86.18 41.28
C PRO A 29 12.79 -85.30 40.02
N GLU A 30 12.91 -85.93 38.85
CA GLU A 30 12.74 -85.26 37.55
C GLU A 30 11.30 -84.75 37.38
N ILE A 31 11.15 -83.43 37.35
CA ILE A 31 9.89 -82.76 37.02
C ILE A 31 9.89 -82.47 35.51
N ASN A 32 9.05 -83.19 34.76
CA ASN A 32 8.81 -82.89 33.35
C ASN A 32 7.96 -81.62 33.21
N TYR A 33 8.56 -80.53 32.75
CA TYR A 33 7.86 -79.29 32.43
C TYR A 33 7.28 -79.36 31.02
N THR A 34 5.95 -79.38 30.89
CA THR A 34 5.29 -79.10 29.61
C THR A 34 5.26 -77.59 29.38
N MET A 35 6.13 -77.09 28.50
CA MET A 35 6.10 -75.70 28.06
C MET A 35 4.92 -75.46 27.09
N ASN A 36 3.84 -74.86 27.59
CA ASN A 36 2.84 -74.23 26.72
C ASN A 36 3.36 -72.86 26.27
N VAL A 37 3.89 -72.77 25.05
CA VAL A 37 4.23 -71.48 24.43
C VAL A 37 2.94 -70.85 23.90
N SER A 38 2.42 -69.85 24.61
CA SER A 38 1.38 -68.97 24.09
C SER A 38 2.03 -67.91 23.20
N VAL A 39 1.81 -67.97 21.89
CA VAL A 39 2.28 -66.92 20.95
C VAL A 39 1.43 -65.67 21.19
N ILE A 40 1.98 -64.71 21.94
CA ILE A 40 1.32 -63.45 22.29
C ILE A 40 1.43 -62.46 21.10
N ASN A 41 0.27 -62.21 20.48
CA ASN A 41 -0.12 -61.09 19.60
C ASN A 41 1.01 -60.32 18.87
N ASP A 42 1.36 -60.82 17.67
CA ASP A 42 2.39 -60.27 16.79
C ASP A 42 1.86 -59.15 15.87
N PHE A 43 0.53 -59.03 15.73
CA PHE A 43 -0.10 -58.16 14.74
C PHE A 43 0.25 -56.67 14.97
N THR A 44 0.01 -56.15 16.18
CA THR A 44 0.30 -54.74 16.52
C THR A 44 1.77 -54.38 16.34
N LYS A 45 2.69 -55.30 16.65
CA LYS A 45 4.14 -55.07 16.49
C LYS A 45 4.56 -54.99 15.03
N VAL A 46 4.00 -55.87 14.19
CA VAL A 46 4.22 -55.81 12.74
C VAL A 46 3.69 -54.47 12.19
N MET A 47 2.52 -54.02 12.66
CA MET A 47 1.94 -52.73 12.27
C MET A 47 2.81 -51.52 12.66
N GLU A 48 3.33 -51.49 13.89
CA GLU A 48 4.26 -50.43 14.34
C GLU A 48 5.54 -50.40 13.51
N ALA A 49 6.10 -51.57 13.19
CA ALA A 49 7.30 -51.67 12.39
C ALA A 49 7.08 -51.17 10.95
N ILE A 50 5.89 -51.35 10.37
CA ILE A 50 5.55 -50.79 9.06
C ILE A 50 5.41 -49.26 9.14
N ASN A 51 4.67 -48.74 10.12
CA ASN A 51 4.49 -47.29 10.30
C ASN A 51 5.81 -46.55 10.54
N ASN A 52 6.75 -47.18 11.24
CA ASN A 52 8.10 -46.64 11.47
C ASN A 52 9.05 -46.87 10.28
N GLY A 53 8.56 -47.48 9.18
CA GLY A 53 9.32 -47.70 7.96
C GLY A 53 10.36 -48.84 8.02
N PHE A 54 10.36 -49.64 9.09
CA PHE A 54 11.25 -50.79 9.26
C PHE A 54 10.83 -52.01 8.44
N LEU A 55 9.56 -52.06 8.00
CA LEU A 55 9.00 -53.10 7.15
C LEU A 55 8.21 -52.46 6.01
N LYS A 56 8.55 -52.77 4.75
CA LYS A 56 7.88 -52.25 3.56
C LYS A 56 7.51 -53.37 2.59
N ASN A 57 6.51 -53.13 1.74
CA ASN A 57 6.15 -53.97 0.60
C ASN A 57 5.82 -55.44 0.98
N GLU A 58 6.28 -56.40 0.18
CA GLU A 58 5.93 -57.83 0.27
C GLU A 58 6.24 -58.45 1.64
N GLU A 59 7.29 -58.01 2.34
CA GLU A 59 7.64 -58.55 3.67
C GLU A 59 6.62 -58.12 4.73
N ALA A 60 6.14 -56.87 4.66
CA ALA A 60 5.09 -56.35 5.52
C ALA A 60 3.79 -57.15 5.32
N ILE A 61 3.39 -57.33 4.06
CA ILE A 61 2.19 -58.08 3.69
C ILE A 61 2.29 -59.53 4.18
N ARG A 62 3.43 -60.19 3.98
CA ARG A 62 3.64 -61.58 4.43
C ARG A 62 3.53 -61.70 5.94
N LYS A 63 4.25 -60.85 6.70
CA LYS A 63 4.22 -60.90 8.18
C LYS A 63 2.84 -60.59 8.73
N LEU A 64 2.10 -59.65 8.13
CA LEU A 64 0.71 -59.38 8.51
C LEU A 64 -0.21 -60.56 8.19
N THR A 65 -0.06 -61.18 7.02
CA THR A 65 -0.86 -62.35 6.63
C THR A 65 -0.64 -63.51 7.61
N GLU A 66 0.63 -63.81 7.92
CA GLU A 66 0.98 -64.83 8.91
C GLU A 66 0.46 -64.50 10.31
N ALA A 67 0.55 -63.23 10.72
CA ALA A 67 0.02 -62.79 12.02
C ALA A 67 -1.50 -62.95 12.09
N ILE A 68 -2.23 -62.62 11.00
CA ILE A 68 -3.68 -62.81 10.91
C ILE A 68 -4.03 -64.30 11.00
N ASP A 69 -3.33 -65.16 10.26
CA ASP A 69 -3.61 -66.59 10.21
C ASP A 69 -3.27 -67.31 11.51
N LYS A 70 -2.16 -66.94 12.17
CA LYS A 70 -1.74 -67.50 13.46
C LYS A 70 -2.48 -66.88 14.65
N MET A 71 -3.28 -65.83 14.45
CA MET A 71 -4.04 -65.20 15.52
C MET A 71 -5.05 -66.19 16.11
N ASN A 72 -4.88 -66.54 17.39
CA ASN A 72 -5.81 -67.40 18.13
C ASN A 72 -7.02 -66.59 18.61
N ALA A 73 -7.82 -66.11 17.65
CA ALA A 73 -9.01 -65.30 17.89
C ALA A 73 -10.09 -65.66 16.87
N ASP A 74 -11.35 -65.41 17.21
CA ASP A 74 -12.46 -65.55 16.25
C ASP A 74 -12.34 -64.53 15.10
N GLN A 75 -13.11 -64.76 14.03
CA GLN A 75 -13.06 -63.91 12.83
C GLN A 75 -13.43 -62.45 13.13
N GLN A 76 -14.38 -62.19 14.03
CA GLN A 76 -14.83 -60.85 14.37
C GLN A 76 -13.71 -60.06 15.05
N THR A 77 -12.99 -60.68 15.97
CA THR A 77 -11.85 -60.10 16.69
C THR A 77 -10.69 -59.81 15.74
N LYS A 78 -10.39 -60.73 14.82
CA LYS A 78 -9.37 -60.50 13.78
C LYS A 78 -9.73 -59.29 12.92
N LEU A 79 -10.98 -59.21 12.45
CA LEU A 79 -11.47 -58.11 11.62
C LEU A 79 -11.43 -56.76 12.35
N GLN A 80 -11.83 -56.73 13.63
CA GLN A 80 -11.82 -55.50 14.41
C GLN A 80 -10.40 -54.92 14.54
N ALA A 81 -9.40 -55.77 14.79
CA ALA A 81 -8.00 -55.33 14.86
C ALA A 81 -7.51 -54.67 13.56
N ILE A 82 -8.03 -55.11 12.41
CA ILE A 82 -7.69 -54.51 11.12
C ILE A 82 -8.50 -53.22 10.86
N ILE A 83 -9.77 -53.19 11.24
CA ILE A 83 -10.60 -51.98 11.17
C ILE A 83 -9.98 -50.85 11.99
N ASP A 84 -9.47 -51.16 13.19
CA ASP A 84 -8.80 -50.18 14.05
C ASP A 84 -7.54 -49.60 13.37
N VAL A 85 -6.80 -50.44 12.63
CA VAL A 85 -5.67 -50.00 11.81
C VAL A 85 -6.12 -49.08 10.68
N LEU A 86 -7.18 -49.44 9.95
CA LEU A 86 -7.68 -48.66 8.82
C LEU A 86 -8.20 -47.28 9.25
N ASN A 87 -8.80 -47.21 10.45
CA ASN A 87 -9.33 -45.98 11.03
C ASN A 87 -8.29 -45.17 11.80
N SER A 88 -7.10 -45.72 12.06
CA SER A 88 -6.06 -45.03 12.82
C SER A 88 -5.53 -43.81 12.05
N VAL A 89 -5.59 -42.65 12.70
CA VAL A 89 -5.03 -41.38 12.18
C VAL A 89 -3.52 -41.43 11.97
N ASN A 90 -2.83 -42.35 12.67
CA ASN A 90 -1.37 -42.53 12.58
C ASN A 90 -0.96 -43.59 11.55
N ALA A 91 -1.89 -44.36 10.99
CA ALA A 91 -1.58 -45.34 9.97
C ALA A 91 -1.33 -44.67 8.62
N THR A 92 -0.16 -44.91 8.04
CA THR A 92 0.17 -44.42 6.68
C THR A 92 -0.70 -45.12 5.64
N LEU A 93 -0.79 -44.54 4.44
CA LEU A 93 -1.52 -45.14 3.33
C LEU A 93 -0.92 -46.51 2.94
N GLU A 94 0.42 -46.62 2.96
CA GLU A 94 1.14 -47.88 2.71
C GLU A 94 0.74 -48.96 3.72
N THR A 95 0.67 -48.60 5.01
CA THR A 95 0.25 -49.49 6.09
C THR A 95 -1.19 -49.99 5.90
N ARG A 96 -2.10 -49.09 5.49
CA ARG A 96 -3.50 -49.43 5.22
C ARG A 96 -3.63 -50.38 4.04
N PHE A 97 -2.89 -50.15 2.95
CA PHE A 97 -2.88 -51.06 1.80
C PHE A 97 -2.29 -52.44 2.14
N ALA A 98 -1.18 -52.48 2.87
CA ALA A 98 -0.56 -53.74 3.29
C ALA A 98 -1.50 -54.57 4.18
N ALA A 99 -2.26 -53.94 5.08
CA ALA A 99 -3.25 -54.60 5.91
C ALA A 99 -4.42 -55.17 5.10
N ILE A 100 -4.94 -54.41 4.12
CA ILE A 100 -6.01 -54.89 3.21
C ILE A 100 -5.51 -56.08 2.39
N GLU A 101 -4.30 -56.00 1.84
CA GLU A 101 -3.74 -57.08 1.03
C GLU A 101 -3.46 -58.34 1.87
N ALA A 102 -3.02 -58.17 3.11
CA ALA A 102 -2.84 -59.27 4.06
C ALA A 102 -4.18 -59.96 4.40
N VAL A 103 -5.27 -59.20 4.55
CA VAL A 103 -6.62 -59.75 4.74
C VAL A 103 -7.07 -60.56 3.53
N ILE A 104 -6.84 -60.04 2.32
CA ILE A 104 -7.18 -60.74 1.09
C ILE A 104 -6.45 -62.09 1.01
N LYS A 105 -5.17 -62.11 1.40
CA LYS A 105 -4.30 -63.31 1.37
C LYS A 105 -4.49 -64.26 2.55
N ALA A 106 -5.02 -63.81 3.68
CA ALA A 106 -5.23 -64.64 4.87
C ALA A 106 -6.15 -65.82 4.59
N GLN A 107 -5.76 -67.01 5.03
CA GLN A 107 -6.51 -68.26 4.81
C GLN A 107 -7.58 -68.51 5.86
N THR A 108 -7.43 -67.92 7.06
CA THR A 108 -8.34 -68.15 8.20
C THR A 108 -9.60 -67.25 8.20
N LEU A 109 -9.69 -66.31 7.25
CA LEU A 109 -10.85 -65.43 7.08
C LEU A 109 -11.74 -65.93 5.94
N SER A 110 -13.06 -65.92 6.17
CA SER A 110 -14.06 -66.24 5.15
C SER A 110 -14.11 -65.17 4.06
N LEU A 111 -14.64 -65.52 2.88
CA LEU A 111 -14.82 -64.56 1.79
C LEU A 111 -15.76 -63.41 2.18
N GLU A 112 -16.84 -63.71 2.91
CA GLU A 112 -17.78 -62.71 3.43
C GLU A 112 -17.10 -61.71 4.37
N ALA A 113 -16.27 -62.21 5.29
CA ALA A 113 -15.47 -61.37 6.19
C ALA A 113 -14.52 -60.43 5.43
N LYS A 114 -13.87 -60.94 4.37
CA LYS A 114 -12.98 -60.15 3.52
C LYS A 114 -13.73 -59.04 2.77
N LEU A 115 -14.90 -59.36 2.20
CA LEU A 115 -15.73 -58.39 1.47
C LEU A 115 -16.29 -57.31 2.40
N GLY A 116 -16.76 -57.68 3.59
CA GLY A 116 -17.25 -56.72 4.57
C GLY A 116 -16.17 -55.72 5.03
N LEU A 117 -14.93 -56.17 5.16
CA LEU A 117 -13.81 -55.29 5.50
C LEU A 117 -13.45 -54.34 4.36
N ILE A 118 -13.47 -54.80 3.11
CA ILE A 118 -13.26 -53.94 1.94
C ILE A 118 -14.35 -52.87 1.85
N GLU A 119 -15.61 -53.23 2.10
CA GLU A 119 -16.71 -52.28 2.15
C GLU A 119 -16.51 -51.23 3.27
N ALA A 120 -16.11 -51.65 4.46
CA ALA A 120 -15.80 -50.76 5.58
C ALA A 120 -14.62 -49.82 5.26
N ALA A 121 -13.56 -50.33 4.64
CA ALA A 121 -12.41 -49.56 4.19
C ALA A 121 -12.81 -48.47 3.17
N ILE A 122 -13.68 -48.80 2.22
CA ILE A 122 -14.21 -47.85 1.23
C ILE A 122 -15.04 -46.77 1.92
N LYS A 123 -15.92 -47.14 2.85
CA LYS A 123 -16.74 -46.20 3.64
C LYS A 123 -15.91 -45.28 4.53
N ALA A 124 -14.73 -45.72 4.97
CA ALA A 124 -13.82 -44.94 5.81
C ALA A 124 -12.88 -44.01 5.02
N LEU A 125 -12.92 -44.02 3.67
CA LEU A 125 -12.16 -43.07 2.87
C LEU A 125 -12.64 -41.64 3.15
N PRO A 126 -11.73 -40.66 3.27
CA PRO A 126 -12.13 -39.27 3.44
C PRO A 126 -13.00 -38.78 2.28
N ASP A 127 -14.09 -38.10 2.59
CA ASP A 127 -14.83 -37.32 1.60
C ASP A 127 -14.07 -36.01 1.31
N TYR A 128 -13.82 -35.75 0.04
CA TYR A 128 -13.13 -34.53 -0.43
C TYR A 128 -14.09 -33.47 -0.95
N GLY A 129 -15.42 -33.69 -0.90
CA GLY A 129 -16.45 -32.76 -1.38
C GLY A 129 -16.34 -31.36 -0.78
N ASP A 130 -16.20 -31.27 0.55
CA ASP A 130 -16.07 -29.98 1.25
C ASP A 130 -14.79 -29.23 0.85
N LYS A 131 -13.66 -29.95 0.69
CA LYS A 131 -12.39 -29.37 0.25
C LYS A 131 -12.48 -28.87 -1.19
N LEU A 132 -13.18 -29.60 -2.06
CA LEU A 132 -13.40 -29.20 -3.45
C LEU A 132 -14.29 -27.96 -3.53
N ALA A 133 -15.38 -27.91 -2.76
CA ALA A 133 -16.26 -26.75 -2.68
C ALA A 133 -15.51 -25.49 -2.16
N ALA A 134 -14.63 -25.65 -1.18
CA ALA A 134 -13.78 -24.56 -0.69
C ALA A 134 -12.80 -24.05 -1.77
N ILE A 135 -12.21 -24.95 -2.57
CA ILE A 135 -11.35 -24.57 -3.71
C ILE A 135 -12.16 -23.82 -4.77
N GLU A 136 -13.36 -24.31 -5.10
CA GLU A 136 -14.24 -23.64 -6.07
C GLU A 136 -14.64 -22.23 -5.62
N ALA A 137 -14.98 -22.07 -4.34
CA ALA A 137 -15.27 -20.77 -3.74
C ALA A 137 -14.06 -19.82 -3.80
N ALA A 138 -12.85 -20.32 -3.51
CA ALA A 138 -11.62 -19.55 -3.61
C ALA A 138 -11.33 -19.10 -5.05
N ILE A 139 -11.55 -19.98 -6.04
CA ILE A 139 -11.41 -19.65 -7.46
C ILE A 139 -12.40 -18.55 -7.87
N LYS A 140 -13.66 -18.66 -7.45
CA LYS A 140 -14.71 -17.65 -7.72
C LYS A 140 -14.44 -16.31 -7.03
N ALA A 141 -13.76 -16.32 -5.88
CA ALA A 141 -13.40 -15.12 -5.13
C ALA A 141 -12.14 -14.41 -5.66
N MET A 142 -11.41 -15.00 -6.62
CA MET A 142 -10.27 -14.32 -7.23
C MET A 142 -10.74 -13.06 -7.96
N PRO A 143 -10.09 -11.89 -7.77
CA PRO A 143 -10.48 -10.67 -8.45
C PRO A 143 -10.40 -10.82 -9.96
N ASN A 144 -11.42 -10.36 -10.68
CA ASN A 144 -11.34 -10.24 -12.13
C ASN A 144 -10.47 -9.01 -12.48
N TYR A 145 -9.37 -9.25 -13.19
CA TYR A 145 -8.41 -8.20 -13.57
C TYR A 145 -8.64 -7.67 -15.01
N SER A 146 -9.67 -8.12 -15.72
CA SER A 146 -9.96 -7.69 -17.11
C SER A 146 -10.08 -6.17 -17.22
N ASP A 147 -10.86 -5.52 -16.36
CA ASP A 147 -11.03 -4.06 -16.39
C ASP A 147 -9.70 -3.29 -16.19
N LYS A 148 -8.81 -3.83 -15.36
CA LYS A 148 -7.47 -3.26 -15.14
C LYS A 148 -6.56 -3.46 -16.35
N PHE A 149 -6.66 -4.61 -17.02
CA PHE A 149 -5.94 -4.88 -18.26
C PHE A 149 -6.42 -3.96 -19.39
N ASP A 150 -7.73 -3.78 -19.52
CA ASP A 150 -8.33 -2.87 -20.51
C ASP A 150 -7.90 -1.41 -20.27
N ALA A 151 -7.85 -0.98 -19.01
CA ALA A 151 -7.35 0.34 -18.65
C ALA A 151 -5.86 0.53 -19.04
N VAL A 152 -5.03 -0.50 -18.86
CA VAL A 152 -3.61 -0.47 -19.27
C VAL A 152 -3.49 -0.40 -20.79
N VAL A 153 -4.27 -1.18 -21.53
CA VAL A 153 -4.30 -1.15 -23.01
C VAL A 153 -4.74 0.22 -23.52
N ALA A 154 -5.76 0.82 -22.92
CA ALA A 154 -6.22 2.16 -23.26
C ALA A 154 -5.12 3.22 -23.02
N ALA A 155 -4.42 3.15 -21.89
CA ALA A 155 -3.32 4.05 -21.58
C ALA A 155 -2.14 3.90 -22.57
N LEU A 156 -1.79 2.67 -22.94
CA LEU A 156 -0.76 2.38 -23.95
C LEU A 156 -1.10 2.97 -25.31
N ASN A 157 -2.35 2.83 -25.76
CA ASN A 157 -2.80 3.40 -27.03
C ASN A 157 -2.80 4.94 -26.99
N ALA A 158 -3.17 5.55 -25.87
CA ALA A 158 -3.10 7.01 -25.70
C ALA A 158 -1.64 7.51 -25.77
N MET A 159 -0.70 6.82 -25.11
CA MET A 159 0.73 7.16 -25.20
C MET A 159 1.25 7.04 -26.62
N LYS A 160 0.87 5.98 -27.35
CA LYS A 160 1.24 5.80 -28.76
C LYS A 160 0.80 6.98 -29.63
N ALA A 161 -0.46 7.41 -29.49
CA ALA A 161 -0.98 8.55 -30.24
C ALA A 161 -0.25 9.87 -29.93
N GLN A 162 0.12 10.09 -28.66
CA GLN A 162 0.92 11.26 -28.27
C GLN A 162 2.31 11.24 -28.93
N ILE A 163 2.97 10.09 -28.97
CA ILE A 163 4.29 9.92 -29.60
C ILE A 163 4.22 10.19 -31.10
N GLU A 164 3.21 9.64 -31.79
CA GLU A 164 3.02 9.88 -33.23
C GLU A 164 2.80 11.36 -33.53
N SER A 165 2.00 12.04 -32.70
CA SER A 165 1.75 13.48 -32.84
C SER A 165 3.00 14.34 -32.60
N LEU A 166 3.82 13.99 -31.61
CA LEU A 166 5.13 14.63 -31.37
C LEU A 166 6.05 14.50 -32.59
N GLY A 167 6.09 13.31 -33.20
CA GLY A 167 6.88 13.07 -34.42
C GLY A 167 6.44 13.96 -35.59
N THR A 168 5.13 14.09 -35.82
CA THR A 168 4.60 14.98 -36.87
C THR A 168 4.92 16.45 -36.64
N GLY A 169 4.77 16.93 -35.39
CA GLY A 169 5.11 18.31 -35.06
C GLY A 169 6.60 18.61 -35.26
N GLN A 170 7.47 17.69 -34.87
CA GLN A 170 8.92 17.85 -35.11
C GLN A 170 9.25 17.98 -36.61
N ALA A 171 8.60 17.22 -37.49
CA ALA A 171 8.78 17.34 -38.94
C ALA A 171 8.31 18.70 -39.48
N ASP A 172 7.21 19.24 -38.96
CA ASP A 172 6.69 20.56 -39.32
C ASP A 172 7.60 21.69 -38.85
N ILE A 173 8.17 21.59 -37.64
CA ILE A 173 9.19 22.52 -37.13
C ILE A 173 10.41 22.54 -38.06
N VAL A 174 10.94 21.37 -38.41
CA VAL A 174 12.10 21.26 -39.31
C VAL A 174 11.82 21.94 -40.64
N THR A 175 10.63 21.73 -41.20
CA THR A 175 10.20 22.39 -42.44
C THR A 175 10.14 23.92 -42.29
N ALA A 176 9.58 24.42 -41.18
CA ALA A 176 9.52 25.86 -40.91
C ALA A 176 10.91 26.50 -40.76
N ILE A 177 11.84 25.83 -40.06
CA ILE A 177 13.23 26.27 -39.91
C ILE A 177 13.92 26.36 -41.27
N ASN A 178 13.77 25.34 -42.12
CA ASN A 178 14.37 25.33 -43.46
C ASN A 178 13.85 26.48 -44.32
N ASN A 179 12.54 26.73 -44.31
CA ASN A 179 11.93 27.82 -45.07
C ASN A 179 12.38 29.21 -44.57
N THR A 180 12.44 29.43 -43.25
CA THR A 180 12.94 30.69 -42.67
C THR A 180 14.41 30.90 -43.01
N THR A 181 15.22 29.84 -42.93
CA THR A 181 16.64 29.89 -43.30
C THR A 181 16.83 30.29 -44.77
N ALA A 182 16.06 29.69 -45.69
CA ALA A 182 16.10 30.03 -47.09
C ALA A 182 15.72 31.51 -47.34
N ALA A 183 14.66 31.99 -46.69
CA ALA A 183 14.22 33.38 -46.81
C ALA A 183 15.27 34.39 -46.29
N ILE A 184 15.89 34.10 -45.15
CA ILE A 184 16.96 34.93 -44.59
C ILE A 184 18.16 34.97 -45.53
N ASN A 185 18.56 33.82 -46.10
CA ASN A 185 19.66 33.75 -47.05
C ASN A 185 19.38 34.57 -48.32
N SER A 186 18.15 34.54 -48.84
CA SER A 186 17.74 35.39 -49.97
C SER A 186 17.80 36.89 -49.65
N LEU A 187 17.37 37.30 -48.45
CA LEU A 187 17.46 38.69 -48.00
C LEU A 187 18.92 39.16 -47.86
N ILE A 188 19.78 38.32 -47.30
CA ILE A 188 21.23 38.60 -47.19
C ILE A 188 21.84 38.77 -48.59
N ALA A 189 21.50 37.88 -49.54
CA ALA A 189 22.00 37.98 -50.91
C ALA A 189 21.55 39.28 -51.60
N ALA A 190 20.28 39.68 -51.42
CA ALA A 190 19.73 40.90 -52.02
C ALA A 190 20.41 42.18 -51.47
N VAL A 191 20.70 42.22 -50.17
CA VAL A 191 21.47 43.32 -49.55
C VAL A 191 22.89 43.35 -50.10
N ASN A 192 23.57 42.20 -50.15
CA ASN A 192 24.95 42.11 -50.65
C ASN A 192 25.08 42.51 -52.13
N SER A 193 24.04 42.30 -52.94
CA SER A 193 24.00 42.74 -54.33
C SER A 193 23.58 44.21 -54.52
N GLY A 194 23.32 44.95 -53.43
CA GLY A 194 22.83 46.33 -53.47
C GLY A 194 21.38 46.49 -53.96
N ASN A 195 20.62 45.39 -54.02
CA ASN A 195 19.25 45.35 -54.55
C ASN A 195 18.18 45.47 -53.46
N ALA A 196 18.58 45.58 -52.19
CA ALA A 196 17.68 45.78 -51.07
C ALA A 196 18.30 46.76 -50.07
N ASP A 197 17.45 47.60 -49.47
CA ASP A 197 17.83 48.45 -48.36
C ASP A 197 18.12 47.62 -47.10
N THR A 198 19.24 47.89 -46.45
CA THR A 198 19.72 47.13 -45.29
C THR A 198 18.75 47.20 -44.11
N ALA A 199 18.11 48.34 -43.86
CA ALA A 199 17.18 48.51 -42.76
C ALA A 199 15.85 47.76 -43.04
N ALA A 200 15.37 47.82 -44.28
CA ALA A 200 14.20 47.07 -44.72
C ALA A 200 14.42 45.54 -44.67
N ALA A 201 15.61 45.07 -45.07
CA ALA A 201 15.98 43.66 -44.99
C ALA A 201 16.09 43.19 -43.54
N LEU A 202 16.67 44.00 -42.64
CA LEU A 202 16.73 43.70 -41.21
C LEU A 202 15.35 43.59 -40.58
N ALA A 203 14.42 44.49 -40.91
CA ALA A 203 13.04 44.43 -40.44
C ALA A 203 12.33 43.13 -40.90
N GLN A 204 12.54 42.71 -42.15
CA GLN A 204 11.98 41.45 -42.67
C GLN A 204 12.60 40.21 -42.02
N ILE A 205 13.90 40.22 -41.70
CA ILE A 205 14.54 39.13 -40.96
C ILE A 205 13.93 39.01 -39.56
N ILE A 206 13.76 40.12 -38.85
CA ILE A 206 13.11 40.14 -37.52
C ILE A 206 11.69 39.57 -37.62
N GLN A 207 10.93 39.99 -38.63
CA GLN A 207 9.58 39.46 -38.86
C GLN A 207 9.58 37.93 -39.11
N LYS A 208 10.50 37.42 -39.94
CA LYS A 208 10.60 35.98 -40.22
C LYS A 208 11.02 35.16 -39.01
N LEU A 209 11.81 35.73 -38.10
CA LEU A 209 12.18 35.10 -36.84
C LEU A 209 11.03 35.08 -35.83
N GLU A 210 10.20 36.12 -35.77
CA GLU A 210 8.98 36.11 -34.93
C GLU A 210 7.93 35.13 -35.48
N GLU A 211 7.72 35.06 -36.81
CA GLU A 211 6.86 34.05 -37.44
C GLU A 211 7.35 32.61 -37.16
N LEU A 212 8.68 32.40 -37.19
CA LEU A 212 9.28 31.11 -36.85
C LEU A 212 9.07 30.78 -35.37
N LYS A 213 9.24 31.75 -34.47
CA LYS A 213 9.02 31.60 -33.03
C LYS A 213 7.56 31.24 -32.72
N GLU A 214 6.59 31.84 -33.40
CA GLU A 214 5.19 31.44 -33.30
C GLU A 214 4.96 30.01 -33.79
N LYS A 215 5.58 29.62 -34.91
CA LYS A 215 5.49 28.25 -35.45
C LYS A 215 6.20 27.20 -34.60
N ILE A 216 7.33 27.52 -33.96
CA ILE A 216 8.01 26.64 -33.01
C ILE A 216 7.21 26.54 -31.71
N GLY A 217 6.60 27.64 -31.26
CA GLY A 217 5.63 27.64 -30.16
C GLY A 217 4.38 26.80 -30.43
N ASN A 218 4.03 26.58 -31.70
CA ASN A 218 2.88 25.78 -32.15
C ASN A 218 3.25 24.40 -32.75
N GLY A 219 4.52 24.13 -33.04
CA GLY A 219 4.96 22.96 -33.82
C GLY A 219 5.51 21.80 -32.99
N GLY A 220 5.58 21.93 -31.66
CA GLY A 220 6.11 20.89 -30.78
C GLY A 220 5.10 19.78 -30.46
N GLY A 221 4.55 19.12 -31.48
CA GLY A 221 3.59 18.04 -31.34
C GLY A 221 2.23 18.46 -30.82
N GLY A 222 1.22 17.62 -31.05
CA GLY A 222 -0.02 17.66 -30.31
C GLY A 222 0.25 17.44 -28.82
N VAL A 223 0.61 18.50 -28.13
CA VAL A 223 -0.10 18.80 -26.91
C VAL A 223 -1.57 18.76 -27.29
N ILE A 224 -2.25 17.71 -26.84
CA ILE A 224 -3.63 17.82 -26.38
C ILE A 224 -3.75 19.27 -25.89
N PRO A 225 -4.63 20.12 -26.48
CA PRO A 225 -4.78 21.50 -26.03
C PRO A 225 -4.77 21.39 -24.52
N PRO A 226 -3.86 22.09 -23.78
CA PRO A 226 -3.74 21.85 -22.35
C PRO A 226 -5.17 21.86 -21.87
N THR A 227 -5.66 20.74 -21.32
CA THR A 227 -7.03 20.68 -20.79
C THR A 227 -7.19 22.01 -20.08
N PRO A 228 -8.00 22.97 -20.60
CA PRO A 228 -7.67 24.40 -20.60
C PRO A 228 -6.94 24.68 -19.30
N GLN A 229 -5.60 24.88 -19.35
CA GLN A 229 -4.84 25.19 -18.13
C GLN A 229 -5.71 26.21 -17.45
N PRO A 230 -6.33 25.92 -16.28
CA PRO A 230 -7.46 26.72 -15.84
C PRO A 230 -6.95 28.14 -15.82
N THR A 231 -7.42 28.97 -16.76
CA THR A 231 -6.86 30.30 -16.92
C THR A 231 -7.41 31.05 -15.73
N MET A 232 -6.66 30.99 -14.64
CA MET A 232 -7.04 31.60 -13.41
C MET A 232 -6.94 33.10 -13.66
N GLU A 233 -8.07 33.76 -13.74
CA GLU A 233 -8.06 35.22 -13.82
C GLU A 233 -7.38 35.79 -12.57
N TYR A 234 -6.70 36.92 -12.74
CA TYR A 234 -6.07 37.64 -11.64
C TYR A 234 -6.49 39.11 -11.64
N VAL A 235 -6.33 39.73 -10.48
CA VAL A 235 -6.43 41.16 -10.26
C VAL A 235 -5.11 41.64 -9.68
N ASP A 236 -4.54 42.65 -10.33
CA ASP A 236 -3.47 43.45 -9.75
C ASP A 236 -4.09 44.44 -8.74
N LEU A 237 -3.80 44.27 -7.46
CA LEU A 237 -4.30 45.12 -6.37
C LEU A 237 -3.38 46.32 -6.06
N GLY A 238 -2.33 46.53 -6.84
CA GLY A 238 -1.29 47.52 -6.55
C GLY A 238 -0.35 47.07 -5.42
N LEU A 239 -0.16 45.75 -5.30
CA LEU A 239 0.75 45.09 -4.36
C LEU A 239 1.95 44.49 -5.11
N SER A 240 2.88 43.85 -4.40
CA SER A 240 4.04 43.19 -4.99
C SER A 240 3.72 42.02 -5.93
N VAL A 241 2.55 41.40 -5.78
CA VAL A 241 2.06 40.29 -6.62
C VAL A 241 0.61 40.47 -7.03
N LYS A 242 0.23 39.80 -8.13
CA LYS A 242 -1.13 39.76 -8.66
C LYS A 242 -1.88 38.57 -8.06
N TRP A 243 -3.10 38.80 -7.60
CA TRP A 243 -3.89 37.82 -6.86
C TRP A 243 -4.97 37.18 -7.74
N ALA A 244 -5.14 35.87 -7.66
CA ALA A 244 -6.20 35.16 -8.37
C ALA A 244 -7.60 35.63 -7.96
N THR A 245 -8.54 35.68 -8.92
CA THR A 245 -9.94 36.06 -8.66
C THR A 245 -10.71 35.00 -7.88
N CYS A 246 -10.27 33.72 -7.90
CA CYS A 246 -10.89 32.59 -7.21
C CYS A 246 -9.88 31.77 -6.41
N ASN A 247 -10.38 31.00 -5.44
CA ASN A 247 -9.59 29.95 -4.79
C ASN A 247 -9.34 28.80 -5.77
N LEU A 248 -8.31 27.99 -5.52
CA LEU A 248 -8.14 26.75 -6.30
C LEU A 248 -9.35 25.83 -6.16
N GLY A 249 -9.85 25.35 -7.29
CA GLY A 249 -11.06 24.52 -7.38
C GLY A 249 -12.38 25.28 -7.36
N ALA A 250 -12.36 26.62 -7.26
CA ALA A 250 -13.55 27.47 -7.36
C ALA A 250 -13.77 27.92 -8.82
N THR A 251 -15.04 27.98 -9.26
CA THR A 251 -15.40 28.42 -10.62
C THR A 251 -15.77 29.90 -10.69
N LYS A 252 -16.05 30.53 -9.54
CA LYS A 252 -16.35 31.95 -9.39
C LYS A 252 -15.80 32.48 -8.06
N PRO A 253 -15.58 33.80 -7.91
CA PRO A 253 -14.93 34.36 -6.72
C PRO A 253 -15.60 34.04 -5.38
N SER A 254 -16.93 33.82 -5.39
CA SER A 254 -17.71 33.49 -4.21
C SER A 254 -17.66 32.00 -3.81
N ASP A 255 -17.21 31.11 -4.70
CA ASP A 255 -17.11 29.69 -4.39
C ASP A 255 -15.93 29.42 -3.46
N TYR A 256 -16.08 28.43 -2.59
CA TYR A 256 -15.06 28.07 -1.60
C TYR A 256 -13.82 27.44 -2.22
N GLY A 257 -13.99 26.65 -3.27
CA GLY A 257 -12.93 25.84 -3.85
C GLY A 257 -12.61 24.62 -2.98
N HIS A 258 -11.38 24.15 -3.08
CA HIS A 258 -10.90 22.96 -2.39
C HIS A 258 -10.04 23.30 -1.16
N TYR A 259 -9.95 22.32 -0.27
CA TYR A 259 -9.11 22.39 0.92
C TYR A 259 -7.90 21.48 0.73
N TYR A 260 -6.73 21.96 1.13
CA TYR A 260 -5.48 21.22 1.01
C TYR A 260 -4.79 21.21 2.37
N ALA A 261 -4.11 20.12 2.70
CA ALA A 261 -3.10 20.17 3.75
C ALA A 261 -1.87 20.90 3.21
N TRP A 262 -1.09 21.53 4.08
CA TRP A 262 0.07 22.29 3.66
C TRP A 262 1.09 21.38 2.96
N SER A 263 1.68 21.80 1.84
CA SER A 263 2.61 20.98 1.04
C SER A 263 1.99 19.72 0.39
N GLU A 264 0.65 19.63 0.32
CA GLU A 264 -0.04 18.57 -0.42
C GLU A 264 -0.79 19.13 -1.63
N THR A 265 -0.75 18.39 -2.74
CA THR A 265 -1.31 18.80 -4.03
C THR A 265 -2.63 18.10 -4.38
N MET A 266 -3.12 17.26 -3.47
CA MET A 266 -4.34 16.45 -3.61
C MET A 266 -5.28 16.72 -2.44
N VAL A 267 -6.58 16.68 -2.71
CA VAL A 267 -7.63 16.77 -1.68
C VAL A 267 -7.80 15.42 -0.98
N LYS A 268 -8.33 15.44 0.24
CA LYS A 268 -8.60 14.22 1.03
C LYS A 268 -9.84 14.35 1.90
N GLY A 269 -10.31 13.23 2.42
CA GLY A 269 -11.49 13.18 3.30
C GLY A 269 -11.18 13.43 4.78
N ASP A 270 -9.99 13.01 5.23
CA ASP A 270 -9.51 13.17 6.60
C ASP A 270 -8.30 14.12 6.64
N TYR A 271 -8.43 15.23 7.35
CA TYR A 271 -7.37 16.20 7.63
C TYR A 271 -6.86 16.00 9.06
N SER A 272 -6.03 14.99 9.26
CA SER A 272 -5.42 14.62 10.53
C SER A 272 -3.92 14.36 10.34
N TRP A 273 -3.18 14.23 11.45
CA TRP A 273 -1.78 13.82 11.38
C TRP A 273 -1.59 12.40 10.82
N ASP A 274 -2.61 11.54 10.90
CA ASP A 274 -2.52 10.15 10.41
C ASP A 274 -2.53 10.08 8.88
N THR A 275 -3.08 11.10 8.22
CA THR A 275 -3.17 11.18 6.76
C THR A 275 -2.27 12.27 6.16
N TYR A 276 -1.43 12.91 6.96
CA TYR A 276 -0.52 13.94 6.47
C TYR A 276 0.69 13.32 5.76
N LYS A 277 0.93 13.74 4.51
CA LYS A 277 1.93 13.15 3.61
C LYS A 277 3.35 13.18 4.17
N TRP A 278 3.69 14.24 4.90
CA TRP A 278 5.07 14.53 5.32
C TRP A 278 5.35 14.24 6.79
N GLY A 279 4.59 13.32 7.40
CA GLY A 279 4.87 12.81 8.75
C GLY A 279 3.78 13.13 9.78
N LYS A 280 4.12 13.03 11.06
CA LYS A 280 3.14 13.12 12.16
C LYS A 280 3.68 13.88 13.36
N GLY A 281 2.93 14.89 13.81
CA GLY A 281 3.32 15.74 14.93
C GLY A 281 4.68 16.38 14.67
N ASN A 282 5.65 16.15 15.56
CA ASN A 282 7.00 16.69 15.42
C ASN A 282 7.92 15.85 14.51
N ASN A 283 7.48 14.67 14.05
CA ASN A 283 8.25 13.80 13.17
C ASN A 283 7.96 14.13 11.70
N ILE A 284 8.47 15.25 11.22
CA ILE A 284 8.23 15.78 9.87
C ILE A 284 9.39 15.46 8.92
N THR A 285 9.09 14.88 7.75
CA THR A 285 10.09 14.35 6.81
C THR A 285 10.53 15.32 5.70
N LYS A 286 9.75 16.37 5.42
CA LYS A 286 10.08 17.43 4.44
C LYS A 286 9.70 18.82 4.95
N TYR A 287 10.46 19.84 4.56
CA TYR A 287 10.42 21.20 5.09
C TYR A 287 10.68 21.18 6.60
N ASN A 288 11.84 20.67 6.98
CA ASN A 288 12.30 20.50 8.35
C ASN A 288 13.67 21.18 8.56
N ASP A 289 14.23 21.11 9.77
CA ASP A 289 15.48 21.80 10.05
C ASP A 289 16.69 21.16 9.36
N SER A 290 16.57 19.91 8.91
CA SER A 290 17.63 19.21 8.19
C SER A 290 17.73 19.63 6.72
N ASP A 291 16.61 19.96 6.07
CA ASP A 291 16.61 20.44 4.67
C ASP A 291 16.74 21.97 4.54
N GLY A 292 16.53 22.71 5.63
CA GLY A 292 16.64 24.17 5.66
C GLY A 292 15.61 24.90 4.81
N LYS A 293 14.60 24.21 4.26
CA LYS A 293 13.61 24.82 3.37
C LYS A 293 12.54 25.55 4.17
N THR A 294 12.35 26.83 3.86
CA THR A 294 11.40 27.71 4.53
C THR A 294 10.22 28.12 3.65
N VAL A 295 10.27 27.79 2.36
CA VAL A 295 9.22 28.02 1.35
C VAL A 295 9.03 26.73 0.56
N LEU A 296 7.80 26.48 0.10
CA LEU A 296 7.47 25.30 -0.69
C LEU A 296 8.23 25.26 -2.03
N ASP A 297 8.70 24.07 -2.39
CA ASP A 297 9.17 23.78 -3.73
C ASP A 297 7.98 23.76 -4.71
N PRO A 298 8.18 24.08 -6.00
CA PRO A 298 7.13 24.08 -7.02
C PRO A 298 6.27 22.81 -7.07
N GLU A 299 6.85 21.64 -6.85
CA GLU A 299 6.14 20.35 -6.91
C GLU A 299 5.19 20.09 -5.74
N ASP A 300 5.39 20.77 -4.61
CA ASP A 300 4.54 20.65 -3.42
C ASP A 300 3.66 21.87 -3.16
N ASP A 301 3.82 22.91 -3.98
CA ASP A 301 2.90 24.02 -4.05
C ASP A 301 1.72 23.65 -4.94
N VAL A 302 0.54 23.45 -4.36
CA VAL A 302 -0.66 23.06 -5.11
C VAL A 302 -1.08 24.08 -6.17
N ALA A 303 -0.80 25.38 -5.99
CA ALA A 303 -1.08 26.36 -7.04
C ALA A 303 -0.16 26.14 -8.24
N THR A 304 1.14 25.98 -8.00
CA THR A 304 2.12 25.71 -9.05
C THR A 304 1.86 24.36 -9.72
N ALA A 305 1.59 23.31 -8.95
CA ALA A 305 1.35 21.97 -9.45
C ALA A 305 0.07 21.88 -10.31
N LYS A 306 -0.95 22.70 -10.05
CA LYS A 306 -2.23 22.67 -10.78
C LYS A 306 -2.32 23.68 -11.92
N LEU A 307 -1.73 24.88 -11.76
CA LEU A 307 -1.84 25.98 -12.72
C LEU A 307 -0.55 26.23 -13.51
N GLY A 308 0.55 25.59 -13.13
CA GLY A 308 1.87 25.80 -13.71
C GLY A 308 2.52 27.14 -13.32
N SER A 309 3.81 27.27 -13.64
CA SER A 309 4.52 28.54 -13.52
C SER A 309 3.88 29.62 -14.40
N PRO A 310 3.71 30.87 -13.93
CA PRO A 310 4.29 31.44 -12.72
C PRO A 310 3.37 31.46 -11.49
N TRP A 311 2.29 30.67 -11.48
CA TRP A 311 1.38 30.62 -10.33
C TRP A 311 2.01 29.88 -9.17
N ARG A 312 1.71 30.35 -7.95
CA ARG A 312 2.14 29.75 -6.68
C ARG A 312 1.23 30.20 -5.53
N MET A 313 1.38 29.59 -4.37
CA MET A 313 0.86 30.12 -3.11
C MET A 313 1.55 31.43 -2.74
N PRO A 314 0.86 32.34 -2.03
CA PRO A 314 1.47 33.56 -1.52
C PRO A 314 2.43 33.25 -0.38
N THR A 315 3.53 33.99 -0.31
CA THR A 315 4.45 33.92 0.83
C THR A 315 3.85 34.64 2.04
N LYS A 316 4.45 34.44 3.23
CA LYS A 316 4.07 35.14 4.45
C LYS A 316 4.11 36.66 4.26
N ASP A 317 5.13 37.17 3.58
CA ASP A 317 5.32 38.61 3.42
C ASP A 317 4.28 39.21 2.48
N GLU A 318 3.92 38.51 1.39
CA GLU A 318 2.83 38.91 0.49
C GLU A 318 1.46 38.86 1.16
N ILE A 319 1.24 37.90 2.05
CA ILE A 319 0.03 37.88 2.89
C ILE A 319 0.00 39.08 3.83
N ASN A 320 1.12 39.41 4.50
CA ASN A 320 1.17 40.57 5.37
C ASN A 320 0.96 41.88 4.59
N GLU A 321 1.49 41.97 3.38
CA GLU A 321 1.25 43.08 2.46
C GLU A 321 -0.24 43.20 2.08
N LEU A 322 -0.91 42.08 1.76
CA LEU A 322 -2.35 42.08 1.49
C LEU A 322 -3.15 42.57 2.72
N ILE A 323 -2.82 42.06 3.91
CA ILE A 323 -3.53 42.41 5.14
C ILE A 323 -3.35 43.90 5.48
N GLY A 324 -2.11 44.39 5.47
CA GLY A 324 -1.79 45.76 5.89
C GLY A 324 -1.99 46.82 4.81
N GLY A 325 -1.90 46.44 3.53
CA GLY A 325 -1.96 47.37 2.39
C GLY A 325 -3.35 47.54 1.78
N CYS A 326 -4.30 46.65 2.08
CA CYS A 326 -5.65 46.70 1.52
C CYS A 326 -6.71 47.12 2.55
N THR A 327 -7.83 47.65 2.05
CA THR A 327 -9.03 47.87 2.86
C THR A 327 -9.95 46.66 2.77
N TRP A 328 -10.47 46.21 3.91
CA TRP A 328 -11.30 45.02 4.01
C TRP A 328 -12.71 45.37 4.45
N LYS A 329 -13.71 44.88 3.71
CA LYS A 329 -15.12 45.09 4.02
C LYS A 329 -15.85 43.76 4.07
N TRP A 330 -16.37 43.40 5.23
CA TRP A 330 -17.26 42.25 5.36
C TRP A 330 -18.55 42.47 4.57
N THR A 331 -18.93 41.52 3.73
CA THR A 331 -20.06 41.64 2.80
C THR A 331 -20.58 40.27 2.36
N LYS A 332 -21.55 40.28 1.45
CA LYS A 332 -22.03 39.10 0.73
C LYS A 332 -21.83 39.26 -0.77
N LYS A 333 -21.22 38.27 -1.41
CA LYS A 333 -21.16 38.15 -2.88
C LYS A 333 -21.89 36.89 -3.30
N ASN A 334 -22.94 37.03 -4.11
CA ASN A 334 -23.80 35.91 -4.52
C ASN A 334 -24.34 35.08 -3.34
N GLY A 335 -24.73 35.74 -2.25
CA GLY A 335 -25.23 35.08 -1.03
C GLY A 335 -24.16 34.49 -0.10
N VAL A 336 -22.90 34.41 -0.54
CA VAL A 336 -21.79 33.90 0.25
C VAL A 336 -21.16 35.03 1.08
N ARG A 337 -21.01 34.81 2.38
CA ARG A 337 -20.32 35.73 3.30
C ARG A 337 -18.81 35.70 3.09
N GLY A 338 -18.16 36.84 3.25
CA GLY A 338 -16.71 36.99 3.11
C GLY A 338 -16.30 38.46 3.04
N HIS A 339 -15.04 38.71 2.67
CA HIS A 339 -14.54 40.07 2.52
C HIS A 339 -14.41 40.47 1.06
N GLU A 340 -14.90 41.66 0.74
CA GLU A 340 -14.38 42.42 -0.38
C GLU A 340 -13.07 43.10 0.06
N VAL A 341 -11.99 42.82 -0.65
CA VAL A 341 -10.65 43.34 -0.37
C VAL A 341 -10.30 44.32 -1.47
N LYS A 342 -10.07 45.58 -1.10
CA LYS A 342 -9.77 46.68 -2.03
C LYS A 342 -8.30 47.06 -1.93
N GLY A 343 -7.61 46.93 -3.06
CA GLY A 343 -6.21 47.29 -3.21
C GLY A 343 -5.97 48.79 -3.21
N THR A 344 -4.69 49.17 -3.12
CA THR A 344 -4.23 50.58 -3.13
C THR A 344 -4.59 51.29 -4.44
N ASN A 345 -4.68 50.54 -5.54
CA ASN A 345 -5.09 51.03 -6.86
C ASN A 345 -6.62 51.05 -7.07
N GLY A 346 -7.41 50.72 -6.04
CA GLY A 346 -8.87 50.75 -6.07
C GLY A 346 -9.55 49.52 -6.68
N LYS A 347 -8.81 48.56 -7.25
CA LYS A 347 -9.35 47.28 -7.73
C LYS A 347 -9.68 46.36 -6.54
N THR A 348 -10.58 45.39 -6.75
CA THR A 348 -11.09 44.52 -5.68
C THR A 348 -11.03 43.04 -6.02
N ILE A 349 -10.87 42.22 -4.98
CA ILE A 349 -11.13 40.76 -5.00
C ILE A 349 -12.14 40.41 -3.90
N PHE A 350 -12.70 39.19 -3.96
CA PHE A 350 -13.55 38.66 -2.89
C PHE A 350 -12.94 37.38 -2.31
N LEU A 351 -12.83 37.34 -0.98
CA LEU A 351 -12.32 36.20 -0.22
C LEU A 351 -13.47 35.59 0.61
N PRO A 352 -14.00 34.42 0.20
CA PRO A 352 -15.15 33.82 0.85
C PRO A 352 -14.80 33.23 2.22
N ALA A 353 -15.70 33.40 3.19
CA ALA A 353 -15.59 32.79 4.51
C ALA A 353 -15.93 31.29 4.45
N ALA A 354 -15.05 30.48 3.87
CA ALA A 354 -15.34 29.08 3.58
C ALA A 354 -15.09 28.12 4.75
N GLY A 355 -14.53 28.60 5.86
CA GLY A 355 -14.13 27.75 6.97
C GLY A 355 -12.86 26.94 6.70
N THR A 356 -12.69 25.87 7.46
CA THR A 356 -11.54 24.96 7.41
C THR A 356 -11.96 23.51 7.66
N ARG A 357 -11.16 22.55 7.18
CA ARG A 357 -11.29 21.14 7.54
C ARG A 357 -10.32 20.68 8.65
N LYS A 358 -10.86 19.86 9.56
CA LYS A 358 -10.12 19.15 10.62
C LYS A 358 -10.74 17.77 10.81
N GLY A 359 -9.95 16.71 10.70
CA GLY A 359 -10.51 15.36 10.62
C GLY A 359 -11.48 15.28 9.43
N PHE A 360 -12.68 14.80 9.69
CA PHE A 360 -13.78 14.76 8.73
C PHE A 360 -14.69 16.00 8.75
N GLU A 361 -14.46 16.93 9.69
CA GLU A 361 -15.34 18.07 9.96
C GLU A 361 -15.02 19.27 9.08
N LEU A 362 -16.06 20.04 8.73
CA LEU A 362 -15.97 21.37 8.14
C LEU A 362 -16.44 22.40 9.19
N LEU A 363 -15.57 23.33 9.56
CA LEU A 363 -15.76 24.27 10.67
C LEU A 363 -15.75 25.72 10.19
N TYR A 364 -16.48 26.60 10.89
CA TYR A 364 -16.49 28.07 10.68
C TYR A 364 -16.97 28.56 9.31
N THR A 365 -17.69 27.73 8.55
CA THR A 365 -18.26 28.13 7.26
C THR A 365 -19.25 29.28 7.43
N GLY A 366 -19.05 30.35 6.67
CA GLY A 366 -19.81 31.59 6.75
C GLY A 366 -19.35 32.56 7.82
N GLU A 367 -18.33 32.21 8.61
CA GLU A 367 -17.78 33.03 9.71
C GLU A 367 -16.35 33.50 9.41
N SER A 368 -15.49 32.60 8.94
CA SER A 368 -14.09 32.91 8.57
C SER A 368 -13.65 32.09 7.38
N GLY A 369 -12.73 32.60 6.57
CA GLY A 369 -11.96 31.82 5.60
C GLY A 369 -10.51 31.67 6.07
N PHE A 370 -9.87 30.57 5.69
CA PHE A 370 -8.50 30.22 6.09
C PHE A 370 -7.68 29.87 4.85
N TYR A 371 -6.55 30.55 4.65
CA TYR A 371 -5.77 30.47 3.42
C TYR A 371 -4.30 30.17 3.70
N TRP A 372 -3.78 29.13 3.04
CA TRP A 372 -2.38 28.75 3.19
C TRP A 372 -1.41 29.77 2.59
N SER A 373 -0.27 29.89 3.25
CA SER A 373 0.95 30.46 2.68
C SER A 373 1.88 29.36 2.18
N ALA A 374 2.74 29.70 1.22
CA ALA A 374 3.89 28.88 0.88
C ALA A 374 4.97 28.84 1.99
N SER A 375 4.90 29.72 2.99
CA SER A 375 5.93 29.86 4.02
C SER A 375 5.74 28.91 5.21
N ARG A 376 6.83 28.24 5.58
CA ARG A 376 6.94 27.41 6.79
C ARG A 376 6.95 28.29 8.04
N ALA A 377 6.46 27.77 9.18
CA ALA A 377 6.71 28.39 10.47
C ALA A 377 8.20 28.25 10.85
N SER A 378 8.81 29.31 11.37
CA SER A 378 10.23 29.33 11.74
C SER A 378 10.52 28.69 13.10
N ASN A 379 9.55 28.70 14.02
CA ASN A 379 9.72 28.30 15.42
C ASN A 379 9.02 26.98 15.78
N GLU A 380 8.20 26.42 14.87
CA GLU A 380 7.43 25.21 15.13
C GLU A 380 7.43 24.29 13.89
N ILE A 381 8.17 23.17 13.99
CA ILE A 381 8.42 22.25 12.87
C ILE A 381 7.14 21.59 12.34
N ASN A 382 6.10 21.45 13.15
CA ASN A 382 4.83 20.85 12.77
C ASN A 382 3.82 21.87 12.24
N LYS A 383 4.21 23.15 12.10
CA LYS A 383 3.32 24.23 11.70
C LYS A 383 3.75 24.93 10.42
N ALA A 384 2.78 25.59 9.79
CA ALA A 384 2.97 26.45 8.63
C ALA A 384 2.13 27.73 8.76
N PHE A 385 2.50 28.75 7.99
CA PHE A 385 1.84 30.04 8.03
C PHE A 385 0.56 30.05 7.20
N TYR A 386 -0.46 30.75 7.69
CA TYR A 386 -1.73 30.97 7.03
C TYR A 386 -2.27 32.35 7.42
N PHE A 387 -3.32 32.81 6.75
CA PHE A 387 -4.16 33.88 7.29
C PHE A 387 -5.63 33.50 7.34
N ASP A 388 -6.33 34.09 8.31
CA ASP A 388 -7.78 34.06 8.42
C ASP A 388 -8.40 35.42 8.12
N ASN A 389 -9.59 35.42 7.53
CA ASN A 389 -10.40 36.62 7.29
C ASN A 389 -11.73 36.54 8.06
N GLY A 390 -11.65 36.44 9.38
CA GLY A 390 -12.84 36.37 10.24
C GLY A 390 -13.57 37.69 10.40
N TYR A 391 -14.80 37.60 10.89
CA TYR A 391 -15.59 38.76 11.31
C TYR A 391 -16.28 38.47 12.65
N SER A 392 -16.23 39.42 13.59
CA SER A 392 -16.95 39.30 14.86
C SER A 392 -18.19 40.19 14.87
N ASN A 393 -19.37 39.57 14.90
CA ASN A 393 -20.63 40.30 15.05
C ASN A 393 -20.80 40.93 16.44
N ILE A 394 -19.98 40.56 17.42
CA ILE A 394 -20.07 41.08 18.79
C ILE A 394 -19.48 42.50 18.87
N ILE A 395 -18.33 42.69 18.22
CA ILE A 395 -17.60 43.97 18.22
C ILE A 395 -17.70 44.71 16.88
N ASP A 396 -18.43 44.13 15.92
CA ASP A 396 -18.63 44.66 14.57
C ASP A 396 -17.32 44.99 13.84
N ASP A 397 -16.35 44.07 13.91
CA ASP A 397 -14.99 44.31 13.42
C ASP A 397 -14.39 43.12 12.66
N ASN A 398 -13.47 43.45 11.75
CA ASN A 398 -12.70 42.50 10.96
C ASN A 398 -11.62 41.85 11.81
N LEU A 399 -11.63 40.53 11.88
CA LEU A 399 -10.61 39.73 12.56
C LEU A 399 -9.69 39.11 11.52
N ILE A 400 -8.84 39.93 10.90
CA ILE A 400 -7.90 39.47 9.85
C ILE A 400 -6.52 39.30 10.46
N HIS A 401 -6.05 38.05 10.51
CA HIS A 401 -4.80 37.72 11.18
C HIS A 401 -3.95 36.78 10.36
N ALA A 402 -2.65 36.99 10.47
CA ALA A 402 -1.65 36.10 9.93
C ALA A 402 -1.07 35.26 11.10
N ARG A 403 -1.17 33.93 11.01
CA ARG A 403 -0.93 33.01 12.14
C ARG A 403 -0.21 31.74 11.67
N ILE A 404 0.13 30.87 12.61
CA ILE A 404 0.65 29.53 12.33
C ILE A 404 -0.32 28.47 12.85
N THR A 405 -0.41 27.34 12.15
CA THR A 405 -1.23 26.20 12.56
C THR A 405 -0.59 24.89 12.13
N ASP A 406 -1.13 23.77 12.60
CA ASP A 406 -0.70 22.43 12.20
C ASP A 406 -0.85 22.21 10.69
N ARG A 407 0.20 21.65 10.06
CA ARG A 407 0.28 21.46 8.60
C ARG A 407 -0.80 20.54 8.02
N TYR A 408 -1.39 19.66 8.82
CA TYR A 408 -2.44 18.73 8.35
C TYR A 408 -3.79 19.41 8.08
N ARG A 409 -4.01 20.65 8.57
CA ARG A 409 -5.31 21.33 8.45
C ARG A 409 -5.68 21.54 6.99
N GLY A 410 -6.97 21.39 6.68
CA GLY A 410 -7.46 21.69 5.34
C GLY A 410 -7.81 23.17 5.23
N TYR A 411 -6.98 23.94 4.53
CA TYR A 411 -7.23 25.33 4.19
C TYR A 411 -7.28 25.54 2.69
N MET A 412 -7.87 26.65 2.28
CA MET A 412 -7.94 27.03 0.87
C MET A 412 -6.59 27.57 0.41
N VAL A 413 -6.44 27.64 -0.91
CA VAL A 413 -5.33 28.32 -1.56
C VAL A 413 -5.89 29.37 -2.49
N ARG A 414 -5.41 30.61 -2.30
CA ARG A 414 -5.64 31.74 -3.19
C ARG A 414 -4.34 32.02 -3.95
N PRO A 415 -4.20 31.54 -5.20
CA PRO A 415 -2.94 31.67 -5.94
C PRO A 415 -2.54 33.13 -6.19
N VAL A 416 -1.23 33.33 -6.33
CA VAL A 416 -0.62 34.58 -6.77
C VAL A 416 0.36 34.34 -7.91
N ARG A 417 0.72 35.41 -8.61
CA ARG A 417 1.76 35.42 -9.64
C ARG A 417 2.49 36.78 -9.65
N PRO A 418 3.74 36.83 -10.15
CA PRO A 418 4.48 38.08 -10.33
C PRO A 418 3.76 39.10 -11.22
#